data_AF-A0A1J3FJ85-F1
#
_entry.id   AF-A0A1J3FJ85-F1
#
_cell.length_a   1.000
_cell.length_b   1.000
_cell.length_c   1.000
_cell.angle_alpha   90.00
_cell.angle_beta   90.00
_cell.angle_gamma   90.00
#
_symmetry.space_group_name_H-M   'P 1'
#
loop_
_entity.id
_entity.type
_entity.pdbx_description
1 polymer ?
#
loop_
_entity_poly.entity_id
_entity_poly.type
_entity_poly.pdbx_seq_one_letter_code
_entity_poly.pdbx_strand_id
1 'polypeptide(L)'
;GVAVKLGLGTDAFVGNSLGVMYSECGNANDAVLVFTEILKKSIVSWNSIIVGCAQHGHAKWAFVIFSQMIRLNIEPDEITFT
;
A
#
# COMPACT_ATOMS: atom_id res chain seq x y z
N GLY A 1 2.87 30.85 -9.64
CA GLY A 1 3.46 29.62 -10.21
C GLY A 1 2.64 28.45 -9.74
N VAL A 2 1.98 27.75 -10.67
CA VAL A 2 1.07 26.64 -10.36
C VAL A 2 1.91 25.39 -10.09
N ALA A 3 2.19 25.11 -8.81
CA ALA A 3 2.86 23.88 -8.41
C ALA A 3 1.81 22.78 -8.22
N VAL A 4 1.93 21.75 -9.04
CA VAL A 4 1.14 20.51 -9.10
C VAL A 4 0.87 19.95 -7.69
N LYS A 5 -0.34 20.15 -7.17
CA LYS A 5 -0.77 19.74 -5.82
C LYS A 5 -1.82 18.62 -5.84
N LEU A 6 -1.73 17.68 -6.79
CA LEU A 6 -2.84 16.77 -7.11
C LEU A 6 -2.57 15.25 -6.97
N GLY A 7 -1.52 14.83 -6.26
CA GLY A 7 -1.36 13.39 -5.97
C GLY A 7 -0.31 13.03 -4.92
N LEU A 8 0.83 13.72 -4.93
CA LEU A 8 1.99 13.36 -4.09
C LEU A 8 1.72 13.46 -2.58
N GLY A 9 0.88 14.40 -2.14
CA GLY A 9 0.60 14.61 -0.72
C GLY A 9 -0.28 13.51 -0.10
N THR A 10 -1.18 12.91 -0.88
CA THR A 10 -2.04 11.83 -0.40
C THR A 10 -1.32 10.49 -0.44
N ASP A 11 -0.52 10.26 -1.49
CA ASP A 11 0.22 9.01 -1.67
C ASP A 11 1.34 8.83 -0.63
N ALA A 12 2.11 9.88 -0.35
CA ALA A 12 3.15 9.85 0.69
C ALA A 12 2.54 9.76 2.10
N PHE A 13 1.40 10.42 2.33
CA PHE A 13 0.70 10.33 3.61
C PHE A 13 0.16 8.91 3.84
N VAL A 14 -0.48 8.31 2.84
CA VAL A 14 -1.00 6.94 2.89
C VAL A 14 0.12 5.91 3.09
N GLY A 15 1.21 6.03 2.33
CA GLY A 15 2.38 5.16 2.48
C GLY A 15 3.01 5.28 3.86
N ASN A 16 3.16 6.51 4.38
CA ASN A 16 3.64 6.75 5.73
C ASN A 16 2.68 6.23 6.80
N SER A 17 1.38 6.42 6.67
CA SER A 17 0.39 5.92 7.63
C SER A 17 0.36 4.39 7.68
N LEU A 18 0.45 3.73 6.52
CA LEU A 18 0.56 2.27 6.45
C LEU A 18 1.89 1.79 7.05
N GLY A 19 3.00 2.44 6.71
CA GLY A 19 4.32 2.12 7.26
C GLY A 19 4.37 2.28 8.79
N VAL A 20 3.84 3.40 9.31
CA VAL A 20 3.72 3.67 10.75
C VAL A 20 2.85 2.62 11.43
N MET A 21 1.69 2.25 10.86
CA MET A 21 0.84 1.21 11.46
C MET A 21 1.50 -0.17 11.49
N TYR A 22 2.22 -0.56 10.45
CA TYR A 22 2.98 -1.81 10.47
C TYR A 22 4.10 -1.76 11.51
N SER A 23 4.80 -0.62 11.64
CA SER A 23 5.92 -0.48 12.58
C SER A 23 5.51 -0.32 14.04
N GLU A 24 4.38 0.36 14.33
CA GLU A 24 3.96 0.68 15.69
C GLU A 24 2.99 -0.35 16.28
N CYS A 25 2.17 -1.00 15.45
CA CYS A 25 1.14 -1.93 15.94
C CYS A 25 1.38 -3.40 15.58
N GLY A 26 2.29 -3.71 14.65
CA GLY A 26 2.56 -5.08 14.21
C GLY A 26 1.34 -5.83 13.66
N ASN A 27 0.21 -5.14 13.46
CA ASN A 27 -1.07 -5.73 13.14
C ASN A 27 -1.39 -5.46 11.67
N ALA A 28 -1.05 -6.43 10.82
CA ALA A 28 -1.36 -6.37 9.39
C ALA A 28 -2.86 -6.16 9.10
N ASN A 29 -3.76 -6.53 10.03
CA ASN A 29 -5.19 -6.30 9.84
C ASN A 29 -5.54 -4.81 9.82
N ASP A 30 -4.91 -4.00 10.68
CA ASP A 30 -5.20 -2.56 10.75
C ASP A 30 -4.70 -1.85 9.49
N ALA A 31 -3.53 -2.26 9.00
CA ALA A 31 -3.01 -1.76 7.74
C ALA A 31 -3.86 -2.16 6.54
N VAL A 32 -4.36 -3.40 6.49
CA VAL A 32 -5.32 -3.83 5.46
C VAL A 32 -6.62 -3.04 5.56
N LEU A 33 -7.13 -2.78 6.77
CA LEU A 33 -8.33 -1.95 6.97
C LEU A 33 -8.15 -0.54 6.42
N VAL A 34 -7.10 0.17 6.80
CA VAL A 34 -6.82 1.52 6.26
C VAL A 34 -6.61 1.45 4.75
N PHE A 35 -5.93 0.40 4.25
CA PHE A 35 -5.80 0.22 2.80
C PHE A 35 -7.17 0.09 2.12
N THR A 36 -8.11 -0.65 2.70
CA THR A 36 -9.47 -0.77 2.14
C THR A 36 -10.21 0.57 2.14
N GLU A 37 -10.00 1.42 3.15
CA GLU A 37 -10.62 2.75 3.29
C GLU A 37 -10.08 3.80 2.30
N ILE A 38 -8.91 3.57 1.70
CA ILE A 38 -8.38 4.47 0.66
C ILE A 38 -9.32 4.44 -0.56
N LEU A 39 -10.03 5.55 -0.80
CA LEU A 39 -10.93 5.71 -1.95
C LEU A 39 -10.20 5.63 -3.29
N LYS A 40 -9.00 6.19 -3.39
CA LYS A 40 -8.17 6.19 -4.60
C LYS A 40 -6.78 5.65 -4.28
N LYS A 41 -6.62 4.34 -4.48
CA LYS A 41 -5.36 3.63 -4.24
C LYS A 41 -4.38 3.93 -5.37
N SER A 42 -3.19 4.42 -5.03
CA SER A 42 -2.08 4.60 -5.98
C SER A 42 -1.15 3.39 -5.96
N ILE A 43 -0.27 3.32 -6.96
CA ILE A 43 0.78 2.29 -7.03
C ILE A 43 1.61 2.22 -5.73
N VAL A 44 1.91 3.38 -5.14
CA VAL A 44 2.61 3.48 -3.86
C VAL A 44 1.80 2.84 -2.74
N SER A 45 0.48 3.06 -2.69
CA SER A 45 -0.39 2.43 -1.68
C SER A 45 -0.37 0.90 -1.79
N TRP A 46 -0.42 0.37 -3.01
CA TRP A 46 -0.35 -1.08 -3.29
C TRP A 46 0.98 -1.67 -2.86
N ASN A 47 2.08 -1.01 -3.22
CA ASN A 47 3.42 -1.46 -2.86
C ASN A 47 3.63 -1.44 -1.35
N SER A 48 3.23 -0.36 -0.66
CA SER A 48 3.39 -0.24 0.79
C SER A 48 2.68 -1.36 1.55
N ILE A 49 1.45 -1.73 1.14
CA ILE A 49 0.71 -2.81 1.80
C ILE A 49 1.29 -4.20 1.46
N ILE A 50 1.74 -4.42 0.21
CA ILE A 50 2.31 -5.70 -0.23
C ILE A 50 3.64 -5.96 0.49
N VAL A 51 4.56 -4.98 0.45
CA VAL A 51 5.85 -5.05 1.13
C VAL A 51 5.66 -5.14 2.65
N GLY A 52 4.75 -4.35 3.21
CA GLY A 52 4.40 -4.41 4.63
C GLY A 52 3.92 -5.81 5.05
N CYS A 53 3.03 -6.43 4.27
CA CYS A 53 2.60 -7.81 4.50
C CYS A 53 3.75 -8.83 4.38
N ALA A 54 4.59 -8.69 3.35
CA ALA A 54 5.69 -9.62 3.08
C ALA A 54 6.74 -9.60 4.20
N GLN A 55 7.16 -8.41 4.62
CA GLN A 55 8.18 -8.21 5.65
C GLN A 55 7.75 -8.69 7.04
N HIS A 56 6.45 -8.65 7.35
CA HIS A 56 5.91 -9.04 8.66
C HIS A 56 5.37 -10.48 8.68
N GLY A 57 5.74 -11.33 7.71
CA GLY A 57 5.37 -12.75 7.69
C GLY A 57 3.92 -13.02 7.27
N HIS A 58 3.21 -12.03 6.75
CA HIS A 58 1.82 -12.13 6.28
C HIS A 58 1.75 -12.36 4.76
N ALA A 59 2.56 -13.29 4.24
CA ALA A 59 2.69 -13.56 2.81
C ALA A 59 1.34 -13.88 2.11
N LYS A 60 0.40 -14.53 2.83
CA LYS A 60 -0.95 -14.79 2.30
C LYS A 60 -1.70 -13.50 1.96
N TRP A 61 -1.60 -12.48 2.83
CA TRP A 61 -2.21 -11.18 2.59
C TRP A 61 -1.51 -10.43 1.47
N ALA A 62 -0.18 -10.45 1.43
CA ALA A 62 0.60 -9.89 0.32
C ALA A 62 0.13 -10.45 -1.03
N PHE A 63 -0.04 -11.77 -1.12
CA PHE A 63 -0.49 -12.43 -2.35
C PHE A 63 -1.93 -12.07 -2.73
N VAL A 64 -2.84 -11.98 -1.76
CA VAL A 64 -4.23 -11.57 -2.00
C VAL A 64 -4.29 -10.15 -2.56
N ILE A 65 -3.53 -9.23 -1.98
CA ILE A 65 -3.48 -7.84 -2.40
C ILE A 65 -2.81 -7.71 -3.77
N PHE A 66 -1.70 -8.41 -4.02
CA PHE A 66 -1.08 -8.50 -5.33
C PHE A 66 -2.06 -9.04 -6.39
N SER A 67 -2.80 -10.11 -6.08
CA SER A 67 -3.81 -10.65 -7.00
C SER A 67 -4.91 -9.61 -7.31
N GLN A 68 -5.34 -8.82 -6.32
CA GLN A 68 -6.30 -7.74 -6.56
C GLN A 68 -5.73 -6.64 -7.47
N MET A 69 -4.46 -6.26 -7.27
CA MET A 69 -3.76 -5.28 -8.11
C MET A 69 -3.79 -5.70 -9.58
N ILE A 70 -3.42 -6.96 -9.87
CA ILE A 70 -3.45 -7.53 -11.22
C ILE A 70 -4.87 -7.57 -11.79
N ARG A 71 -5.86 -8.00 -10.99
CA ARG A 71 -7.28 -8.04 -11.42
C ARG A 71 -7.86 -6.68 -11.77
N LEU A 72 -7.30 -5.61 -11.21
CA LEU A 72 -7.67 -4.23 -11.50
C LEU A 72 -6.86 -3.63 -12.66
N ASN A 73 -6.03 -4.42 -13.35
CA ASN A 73 -5.11 -3.97 -14.41
C ASN A 73 -4.15 -2.86 -13.94
N ILE A 74 -3.75 -2.91 -12.66
CA ILE A 74 -2.70 -2.03 -12.15
C ILE A 74 -1.37 -2.76 -12.36
N GLU A 75 -0.48 -2.17 -13.14
CA GLU A 75 0.83 -2.76 -13.42
C GLU A 75 1.72 -2.76 -12.17
N PRO A 76 2.26 -3.93 -11.77
CA PRO A 76 3.31 -4.01 -10.78
C PRO A 76 4.54 -3.24 -11.21
N ASP A 77 5.22 -2.61 -10.25
CA ASP A 77 6.53 -2.02 -10.45
C ASP A 77 7.61 -2.85 -9.75
N GLU A 78 8.87 -2.41 -9.82
CA GLU A 78 9.99 -3.10 -9.16
C GLU A 78 9.80 -3.23 -7.64
N ILE A 79 9.08 -2.30 -7.01
CA ILE A 79 8.85 -2.31 -5.56
C ILE A 79 7.84 -3.41 -5.20
N THR A 80 6.88 -3.71 -6.09
CA THR A 80 5.89 -4.78 -5.87
C THR A 80 6.54 -6.16 -5.66
N PHE A 81 7.73 -6.40 -6.22
CA PHE A 81 8.43 -7.69 -6.16
C PHE A 81 9.52 -7.78 -5.08
N THR A 82 9.63 -6.78 -4.21
CA THR A 82 10.62 -6.72 -3.11
C THR A 82 10.08 -7.36 -1.83
#